data_AF-A0A0U1RQT0-F1
#
_entry.id   AF-A0A0U1RQT0-F1
#
_cell.length_a   1.000
_cell.length_b   1.000
_cell.length_c   1.000
_cell.angle_alpha   90.00
_cell.angle_beta   90.00
_cell.angle_gamma   90.00
#
_symmetry.space_group_name_H-M   'P 1'
#
loop_
_entity.id
_entity.type
_entity.pdbx_description
1 polymer ?
#
loop_
_entity_poly.entity_id
_entity_poly.type
_entity_poly.pdbx_seq_one_letter_code
_entity_poly.pdbx_strand_id
1 'polypeptide(L)'
;MAALDSLSLFTSLGLSEQKARETLKNSALSAQLREAATQAQQTLGSTIDKATGILLYGLASRLRDTRRLSFLVSYIASKKIHTEPQLSAALEYVRSHPLDPIDTVDFERECGVGVIVTPEQIEEAVEAAINRHRPQLLVERYHFNMGLLMGEARAVLKWADGKMIKNEVDMQVLHLLGPKLEADLEKKFKVAKARLEETDRRTAKDVVENGETADQTLSLMEQLRGEALKFHKPGENYKTPGYVVTPHTMNLLKQHLEITGGQANNGICFLRFDDTNPEKEEAKFFTAICDMVAWLGYTPYKVTYASDYFDQLYAWAVELIRRGLAYVCHQRGEELKGHNTL
;
A
#
# COMPACT_ATOMS: atom_id res chain seq x y z
N MET A 1 -28.18 -14.19 0.01
CA MET A 1 -27.41 -14.53 -1.21
C MET A 1 -27.94 -15.76 -1.96
N ALA A 2 -28.32 -16.87 -1.32
CA ALA A 2 -28.73 -18.11 -2.02
C ALA A 2 -29.87 -17.95 -3.06
N ALA A 3 -30.78 -16.99 -2.89
CA ALA A 3 -31.88 -16.71 -3.83
C ALA A 3 -31.48 -15.89 -5.08
N LEU A 4 -30.22 -15.43 -5.18
CA LEU A 4 -29.73 -14.73 -6.36
C LEU A 4 -29.49 -15.71 -7.52
N ASP A 5 -29.69 -15.22 -8.75
CA ASP A 5 -29.19 -15.92 -9.94
C ASP A 5 -27.67 -16.09 -9.87
N SER A 6 -27.13 -17.08 -10.57
CA SER A 6 -25.72 -17.44 -10.43
C SER A 6 -24.75 -16.36 -10.94
N LEU A 7 -25.16 -15.50 -11.89
CA LEU A 7 -24.30 -14.42 -12.37
C LEU A 7 -24.17 -13.34 -11.29
N SER A 8 -25.29 -12.89 -10.72
CA SER A 8 -25.34 -11.90 -9.64
C SER A 8 -24.68 -12.41 -8.34
N LEU A 9 -24.80 -13.69 -8.04
CA LEU A 9 -24.08 -14.31 -6.91
C LEU A 9 -22.56 -14.25 -7.12
N PHE A 10 -22.07 -14.60 -8.31
CA PHE A 10 -20.64 -14.69 -8.58
C PHE A 10 -19.97 -13.31 -8.65
N THR A 11 -20.66 -12.29 -9.17
CA THR A 11 -20.15 -10.89 -9.18
C THR A 11 -20.17 -10.26 -7.78
N SER A 12 -21.16 -10.57 -6.95
CA SER A 12 -21.20 -10.10 -5.55
C SER A 12 -20.12 -10.74 -4.67
N LEU A 13 -19.69 -11.97 -4.97
CA LEU A 13 -18.50 -12.60 -4.38
C LEU A 13 -17.16 -11.97 -4.86
N GLY A 14 -17.19 -10.94 -5.69
CA GLY A 14 -16.00 -10.17 -6.11
C GLY A 14 -15.40 -10.58 -7.47
N LEU A 15 -15.98 -11.56 -8.18
CA LEU A 15 -15.51 -11.89 -9.53
C LEU A 15 -15.90 -10.80 -10.54
N SER A 16 -15.04 -10.57 -11.54
CA SER A 16 -15.42 -9.75 -12.68
C SER A 16 -16.56 -10.42 -13.46
N GLU A 17 -17.38 -9.62 -14.15
CA GLU A 17 -18.52 -10.15 -14.92
C GLU A 17 -18.05 -11.18 -15.98
N GLN A 18 -16.90 -10.95 -16.62
CA GLN A 18 -16.27 -11.92 -17.51
C GLN A 18 -15.95 -13.24 -16.79
N LYS A 19 -15.29 -13.18 -15.61
CA LYS A 19 -14.92 -14.38 -14.86
C LYS A 19 -16.14 -15.12 -14.31
N ALA A 20 -17.17 -14.41 -13.92
CA ALA A 20 -18.46 -14.98 -13.54
C ALA A 20 -19.11 -15.72 -14.73
N ARG A 21 -19.16 -15.10 -15.92
CA ARG A 21 -19.67 -15.73 -17.15
C ARG A 21 -18.86 -16.94 -17.61
N GLU A 22 -17.54 -16.95 -17.42
CA GLU A 22 -16.69 -18.14 -17.62
C GLU A 22 -17.04 -19.25 -16.61
N THR A 23 -17.19 -18.90 -15.33
CA THR A 23 -17.49 -19.84 -14.24
C THR A 23 -18.83 -20.53 -14.45
N LEU A 24 -19.86 -19.79 -14.91
CA LEU A 24 -21.20 -20.32 -15.24
C LEU A 24 -21.19 -21.45 -16.29
N LYS A 25 -20.20 -21.49 -17.19
CA LYS A 25 -20.07 -22.57 -18.18
C LYS A 25 -19.65 -23.89 -17.55
N ASN A 26 -19.02 -23.86 -16.38
CA ASN A 26 -18.66 -25.04 -15.60
C ASN A 26 -19.74 -25.29 -14.54
N SER A 27 -20.65 -26.22 -14.81
CA SER A 27 -21.78 -26.56 -13.93
C SER A 27 -21.34 -27.09 -12.57
N ALA A 28 -20.30 -27.95 -12.52
CA ALA A 28 -19.77 -28.51 -11.28
C ALA A 28 -19.17 -27.43 -10.38
N LEU A 29 -18.30 -26.58 -10.93
CA LEU A 29 -17.72 -25.43 -10.21
C LEU A 29 -18.81 -24.45 -9.76
N SER A 30 -19.79 -24.16 -10.62
CA SER A 30 -20.88 -23.26 -10.30
C SER A 30 -21.74 -23.76 -9.13
N ALA A 31 -22.02 -25.06 -9.09
CA ALA A 31 -22.74 -25.70 -7.98
C ALA A 31 -21.90 -25.65 -6.69
N GLN A 32 -20.64 -26.06 -6.75
CA GLN A 32 -19.73 -26.08 -5.59
C GLN A 32 -19.48 -24.68 -5.00
N LEU A 33 -19.38 -23.64 -5.85
CA LEU A 33 -19.24 -22.25 -5.41
C LEU A 33 -20.52 -21.70 -4.77
N ARG A 34 -21.69 -22.04 -5.32
CA ARG A 34 -22.99 -21.67 -4.73
C ARG A 34 -23.18 -22.34 -3.36
N GLU A 35 -22.80 -23.60 -3.23
CA GLU A 35 -22.85 -24.34 -1.97
C GLU A 35 -21.91 -23.71 -0.94
N ALA A 36 -20.64 -23.48 -1.30
CA ALA A 36 -19.66 -22.82 -0.44
C ALA A 36 -20.11 -21.43 0.04
N ALA A 37 -20.68 -20.61 -0.85
CA ALA A 37 -21.23 -19.31 -0.50
C ALA A 37 -22.48 -19.41 0.39
N THR A 38 -23.30 -20.45 0.23
CA THR A 38 -24.49 -20.66 1.08
C THR A 38 -24.10 -21.05 2.50
N GLN A 39 -23.15 -21.99 2.64
CA GLN A 39 -22.59 -22.38 3.93
C GLN A 39 -21.86 -21.23 4.62
N ALA A 40 -21.02 -20.47 3.90
CA ALA A 40 -20.33 -19.30 4.45
C ALA A 40 -21.31 -18.23 4.95
N GLN A 41 -22.36 -17.93 4.17
CA GLN A 41 -23.41 -16.97 4.52
C GLN A 41 -24.18 -17.40 5.78
N GLN A 42 -24.41 -18.71 5.96
CA GLN A 42 -25.08 -19.26 7.14
C GLN A 42 -24.19 -19.19 8.39
N THR A 43 -22.88 -19.38 8.25
CA THR A 43 -21.92 -19.25 9.36
C THR A 43 -21.66 -17.78 9.75
N LEU A 44 -21.60 -16.87 8.78
CA LEU A 44 -21.32 -15.44 9.02
C LEU A 44 -22.51 -14.67 9.61
N GLY A 45 -23.75 -15.01 9.24
CA GLY A 45 -24.94 -14.21 9.57
C GLY A 45 -25.04 -12.85 8.85
N SER A 46 -23.93 -12.32 8.32
CA SER A 46 -23.81 -11.07 7.55
C SER A 46 -23.47 -11.34 6.08
N THR A 47 -23.55 -10.33 5.21
CA THR A 47 -23.18 -10.47 3.79
C THR A 47 -21.70 -10.83 3.62
N ILE A 48 -21.41 -11.75 2.69
CA ILE A 48 -20.03 -12.12 2.35
C ILE A 48 -19.31 -10.93 1.71
N ASP A 49 -18.17 -10.53 2.26
CA ASP A 49 -17.30 -9.53 1.66
C ASP A 49 -16.52 -10.07 0.45
N LYS A 50 -16.04 -9.18 -0.42
CA LYS A 50 -15.37 -9.58 -1.67
C LYS A 50 -14.05 -10.34 -1.45
N ALA A 51 -13.30 -10.09 -0.38
CA ALA A 51 -12.05 -10.82 -0.14
C ALA A 51 -12.35 -12.28 0.28
N THR A 52 -13.30 -12.45 1.19
CA THR A 52 -13.86 -13.76 1.57
C THR A 52 -14.43 -14.49 0.33
N GLY A 53 -15.15 -13.79 -0.54
CA GLY A 53 -15.72 -14.35 -1.78
C GLY A 53 -14.67 -14.86 -2.78
N ILE A 54 -13.55 -14.16 -2.94
CA ILE A 54 -12.42 -14.64 -3.78
C ILE A 54 -11.78 -15.91 -3.21
N LEU A 55 -11.67 -16.04 -1.87
CA LEU A 55 -11.17 -17.27 -1.24
C LEU A 55 -12.15 -18.44 -1.42
N LEU A 56 -13.46 -18.20 -1.32
CA LEU A 56 -14.49 -19.23 -1.61
C LEU A 56 -14.44 -19.68 -3.08
N TYR A 57 -14.15 -18.77 -4.02
CA TYR A 57 -13.87 -19.12 -5.42
C TYR A 57 -12.61 -19.97 -5.57
N GLY A 58 -11.51 -19.58 -4.91
CA GLY A 58 -10.27 -20.35 -4.89
C GLY A 58 -10.45 -21.76 -4.33
N LEU A 59 -11.25 -21.90 -3.26
CA LEU A 59 -11.62 -23.18 -2.67
C LEU A 59 -12.44 -24.03 -3.66
N ALA A 60 -13.55 -23.50 -4.17
CA ALA A 60 -14.46 -24.24 -5.06
C ALA A 60 -13.80 -24.66 -6.38
N SER A 61 -12.83 -23.90 -6.89
CA SER A 61 -12.11 -24.20 -8.14
C SER A 61 -10.96 -25.21 -8.00
N ARG A 62 -10.52 -25.52 -6.76
CA ARG A 62 -9.33 -26.35 -6.50
C ARG A 62 -9.60 -27.57 -5.62
N LEU A 63 -10.63 -27.52 -4.76
CA LEU A 63 -10.96 -28.62 -3.85
C LEU A 63 -11.50 -29.83 -4.61
N ARG A 64 -10.73 -30.92 -4.59
CA ARG A 64 -11.12 -32.21 -5.17
C ARG A 64 -11.94 -33.09 -4.22
N ASP A 65 -11.65 -33.04 -2.93
CA ASP A 65 -12.38 -33.79 -1.90
C ASP A 65 -13.57 -32.96 -1.38
N THR A 66 -14.74 -33.12 -2.01
CA THR A 66 -15.94 -32.36 -1.69
C THR A 66 -16.47 -32.64 -0.27
N ARG A 67 -16.08 -33.76 0.37
CA ARG A 67 -16.42 -34.07 1.77
C ARG A 67 -15.87 -33.02 2.74
N ARG A 68 -14.81 -32.31 2.32
CA ARG A 68 -14.05 -31.34 3.12
C ARG A 68 -14.50 -29.90 2.88
N LEU A 69 -15.52 -29.68 2.03
CA LEU A 69 -16.00 -28.35 1.65
C LEU A 69 -16.47 -27.57 2.87
N SER A 70 -17.36 -28.15 3.68
CA SER A 70 -17.93 -27.50 4.88
C SER A 70 -16.88 -27.18 5.93
N PHE A 71 -15.91 -28.08 6.14
CA PHE A 71 -14.76 -27.85 7.01
C PHE A 71 -13.98 -26.61 6.57
N LEU A 72 -13.50 -26.57 5.32
CA LEU A 72 -12.71 -25.43 4.82
C LEU A 72 -13.52 -24.13 4.71
N VAL A 73 -14.81 -24.20 4.37
CA VAL A 73 -15.70 -23.03 4.36
C VAL A 73 -15.83 -22.41 5.75
N SER A 74 -15.89 -23.21 6.81
CA SER A 74 -15.98 -22.69 8.19
C SER A 74 -14.74 -21.88 8.59
N TYR A 75 -13.55 -22.27 8.12
CA TYR A 75 -12.29 -21.54 8.33
C TYR A 75 -12.21 -20.23 7.53
N ILE A 76 -12.74 -20.21 6.31
CA ILE A 76 -12.81 -18.99 5.50
C ILE A 76 -13.86 -18.02 6.07
N ALA A 77 -15.04 -18.52 6.44
CA ALA A 77 -16.12 -17.74 7.02
C ALA A 77 -15.72 -17.10 8.38
N SER A 78 -15.01 -17.85 9.23
CA SER A 78 -14.47 -17.33 10.50
C SER A 78 -13.20 -16.46 10.35
N LYS A 79 -12.73 -16.23 9.11
CA LYS A 79 -11.48 -15.51 8.79
C LYS A 79 -10.22 -16.08 9.45
N LYS A 80 -10.24 -17.37 9.86
CA LYS A 80 -9.05 -18.12 10.25
C LYS A 80 -8.14 -18.41 9.05
N ILE A 81 -8.73 -18.63 7.88
CA ILE A 81 -8.05 -18.64 6.58
C ILE A 81 -8.51 -17.39 5.81
N HIS A 82 -7.61 -16.44 5.64
CA HIS A 82 -7.89 -15.13 5.05
C HIS A 82 -6.84 -14.69 4.01
N THR A 83 -5.80 -15.50 3.74
CA THR A 83 -4.81 -15.26 2.67
C THR A 83 -4.76 -16.41 1.66
N GLU A 84 -4.26 -16.14 0.45
CA GLU A 84 -4.09 -17.17 -0.58
C GLU A 84 -3.10 -18.27 -0.15
N PRO A 85 -1.93 -17.97 0.46
CA PRO A 85 -1.02 -19.01 0.95
C PRO A 85 -1.66 -19.94 1.99
N GLN A 86 -2.46 -19.42 2.91
CA GLN A 86 -3.20 -20.23 3.89
C GLN A 86 -4.19 -21.18 3.19
N LEU A 87 -4.95 -20.68 2.20
CA LEU A 87 -5.87 -21.51 1.41
C LEU A 87 -5.12 -22.57 0.58
N SER A 88 -3.99 -22.21 -0.02
CA SER A 88 -3.11 -23.14 -0.74
C SER A 88 -2.57 -24.25 0.17
N ALA A 89 -2.14 -23.91 1.38
CA ALA A 89 -1.69 -24.89 2.38
C ALA A 89 -2.83 -25.79 2.86
N ALA A 90 -4.02 -25.24 3.12
CA ALA A 90 -5.19 -26.01 3.55
C ALA A 90 -5.67 -27.01 2.48
N LEU A 91 -5.63 -26.61 1.20
CA LEU A 91 -5.92 -27.51 0.07
C LEU A 91 -4.88 -28.62 -0.06
N GLU A 92 -3.60 -28.34 0.19
CA GLU A 92 -2.54 -29.34 0.19
C GLU A 92 -2.66 -30.31 1.37
N TYR A 93 -2.90 -29.79 2.59
CA TYR A 93 -3.10 -30.59 3.79
C TYR A 93 -4.28 -31.55 3.63
N VAL A 94 -5.42 -31.06 3.15
CA VAL A 94 -6.60 -31.91 2.89
C VAL A 94 -6.33 -32.97 1.82
N ARG A 95 -5.46 -32.67 0.84
CA ARG A 95 -5.05 -33.64 -0.19
C ARG A 95 -4.13 -34.73 0.36
N SER A 96 -3.24 -34.39 1.30
CA SER A 96 -2.34 -35.36 1.95
C SER A 96 -3.00 -36.14 3.10
N HIS A 97 -4.09 -35.64 3.67
CA HIS A 97 -4.85 -36.27 4.77
C HIS A 97 -6.28 -36.69 4.35
N PRO A 98 -6.43 -37.75 3.52
CA PRO A 98 -7.72 -38.19 2.99
C PRO A 98 -8.63 -38.93 4.00
N LEU A 99 -8.09 -39.27 5.18
CA LEU A 99 -8.77 -40.03 6.24
C LEU A 99 -9.43 -39.11 7.27
N ASP A 100 -10.50 -39.59 7.88
CA ASP A 100 -11.18 -38.96 9.01
C ASP A 100 -10.77 -39.61 10.34
N PRO A 101 -10.68 -38.84 11.45
CA PRO A 101 -10.84 -37.39 11.55
C PRO A 101 -9.57 -36.62 11.11
N ILE A 102 -9.72 -35.34 10.74
CA ILE A 102 -8.59 -34.40 10.66
C ILE A 102 -8.19 -33.99 12.08
N ASP A 103 -6.89 -34.03 12.38
CA ASP A 103 -6.34 -33.32 13.53
C ASP A 103 -6.43 -31.81 13.27
N THR A 104 -7.27 -31.14 14.06
CA THR A 104 -7.52 -29.70 13.97
C THR A 104 -6.30 -28.86 14.36
N VAL A 105 -5.52 -29.30 15.35
CA VAL A 105 -4.34 -28.56 15.84
C VAL A 105 -3.21 -28.65 14.83
N ASP A 106 -3.01 -29.82 14.24
CA ASP A 106 -2.04 -30.03 13.17
C ASP A 106 -2.42 -29.25 11.91
N PHE A 107 -3.69 -29.31 11.50
CA PHE A 107 -4.23 -28.52 10.39
C PHE A 107 -4.03 -27.01 10.60
N GLU A 108 -4.42 -26.46 11.76
CA GLU A 108 -4.27 -25.03 12.03
C GLU A 108 -2.81 -24.57 11.98
N ARG A 109 -1.90 -25.37 12.56
CA ARG A 109 -0.46 -25.09 12.56
C ARG A 109 0.12 -25.11 11.15
N GLU A 110 -0.12 -26.18 10.39
CA GLU A 110 0.44 -26.34 9.04
C GLU A 110 -0.13 -25.35 8.02
N CYS A 111 -1.34 -24.85 8.26
CA CYS A 111 -1.99 -23.82 7.44
C CYS A 111 -1.68 -22.39 7.86
N GLY A 112 -0.92 -22.16 8.94
CA GLY A 112 -0.61 -20.82 9.44
C GLY A 112 -1.81 -20.06 9.99
N VAL A 113 -2.78 -20.77 10.58
CA VAL A 113 -3.93 -20.16 11.27
C VAL A 113 -3.43 -19.46 12.53
N GLY A 114 -3.86 -18.22 12.74
CA GLY A 114 -3.40 -17.39 13.86
C GLY A 114 -2.00 -16.79 13.68
N VAL A 115 -1.29 -17.09 12.59
CA VAL A 115 -0.03 -16.41 12.26
C VAL A 115 -0.33 -15.03 11.67
N ILE A 116 0.09 -13.99 12.38
CA ILE A 116 0.02 -12.60 11.94
C ILE A 116 1.40 -12.21 11.40
N VAL A 117 1.45 -11.68 10.18
CA VAL A 117 2.64 -11.02 9.64
C VAL A 117 2.43 -9.51 9.74
N THR A 118 3.36 -8.80 10.37
CA THR A 118 3.25 -7.35 10.59
C THR A 118 3.84 -6.56 9.41
N PRO A 119 3.49 -5.27 9.23
CA PRO A 119 4.10 -4.42 8.20
C PRO A 119 5.62 -4.35 8.32
N GLU A 120 6.15 -4.26 9.54
CA GLU A 120 7.58 -4.12 9.84
C GLU A 120 8.35 -5.38 9.42
N GLN A 121 7.77 -6.57 9.62
CA GLN A 121 8.36 -7.82 9.12
C GLN A 121 8.45 -7.85 7.59
N ILE A 122 7.48 -7.25 6.89
CA ILE A 122 7.50 -7.11 5.42
C ILE A 122 8.57 -6.09 5.01
N GLU A 123 8.65 -4.95 5.70
CA GLU A 123 9.66 -3.91 5.49
C GLU A 123 11.07 -4.48 5.62
N GLU A 124 11.39 -5.17 6.73
CA GLU A 124 12.68 -5.82 6.97
C GLU A 124 13.02 -6.89 5.92
N ALA A 125 12.06 -7.75 5.54
CA ALA A 125 12.28 -8.81 4.57
C ALA A 125 12.52 -8.26 3.16
N VAL A 126 11.84 -7.17 2.79
CA VAL A 126 12.05 -6.45 1.52
C VAL A 126 13.39 -5.71 1.55
N GLU A 127 13.74 -5.06 2.66
CA GLU A 127 15.01 -4.33 2.79
C GLU A 127 16.20 -5.30 2.68
N ALA A 128 16.11 -6.47 3.33
CA ALA A 128 17.12 -7.53 3.25
C ALA A 128 17.30 -8.05 1.80
N ALA A 129 16.22 -8.18 1.03
CA ALA A 129 16.28 -8.56 -0.38
C ALA A 129 16.88 -7.43 -1.23
N ILE A 130 16.49 -6.17 -1.00
CA ILE A 130 17.05 -5.01 -1.70
C ILE A 130 18.53 -4.85 -1.41
N ASN A 131 18.97 -4.97 -0.15
CA ASN A 131 20.37 -4.88 0.24
C ASN A 131 21.24 -5.94 -0.46
N ARG A 132 20.70 -7.16 -0.64
CA ARG A 132 21.36 -8.26 -1.36
C ARG A 132 21.59 -7.96 -2.85
N HIS A 133 20.67 -7.25 -3.49
CA HIS A 133 20.72 -6.90 -4.91
C HIS A 133 21.12 -5.46 -5.20
N ARG A 134 21.41 -4.65 -4.16
CA ARG A 134 21.64 -3.19 -4.22
C ARG A 134 22.61 -2.76 -5.35
N PRO A 135 23.76 -3.42 -5.59
CA PRO A 135 24.65 -3.03 -6.70
C PRO A 135 24.02 -3.22 -8.08
N GLN A 136 23.24 -4.28 -8.29
CA GLN A 136 22.56 -4.53 -9.56
C GLN A 136 21.33 -3.63 -9.73
N LEU A 137 20.57 -3.41 -8.66
CA LEU A 137 19.44 -2.46 -8.63
C LEU A 137 19.87 -1.04 -9.03
N LEU A 138 20.98 -0.54 -8.50
CA LEU A 138 21.46 0.81 -8.83
C LEU A 138 21.92 0.95 -10.30
N VAL A 139 22.45 -0.12 -10.89
CA VAL A 139 22.94 -0.13 -12.29
C VAL A 139 21.81 -0.36 -13.29
N GLU A 140 20.95 -1.37 -13.07
CA GLU A 140 19.85 -1.69 -13.99
C GLU A 140 18.62 -0.78 -13.79
N ARG A 141 18.52 -0.12 -12.63
CA ARG A 141 17.36 0.64 -12.17
C ARG A 141 16.07 -0.16 -12.38
N TYR A 142 15.11 0.39 -13.12
CA TYR A 142 13.81 -0.27 -13.34
C TYR A 142 13.84 -1.41 -14.39
N HIS A 143 15.00 -1.69 -15.00
CA HIS A 143 15.21 -2.89 -15.81
C HIS A 143 15.56 -4.14 -14.98
N PHE A 144 15.79 -3.98 -13.66
CA PHE A 144 15.99 -5.08 -12.74
C PHE A 144 14.71 -5.91 -12.61
N ASN A 145 14.86 -7.23 -12.49
CA ASN A 145 13.71 -8.12 -12.30
C ASN A 145 13.22 -8.08 -10.85
N MET A 146 12.32 -7.14 -10.55
CA MET A 146 11.68 -6.96 -9.23
C MET A 146 10.98 -8.23 -8.70
N GLY A 147 10.69 -9.21 -9.57
CA GLY A 147 10.20 -10.53 -9.18
C GLY A 147 11.16 -11.31 -8.27
N LEU A 148 12.48 -11.03 -8.30
CA LEU A 148 13.43 -11.63 -7.35
C LEU A 148 13.17 -11.12 -5.93
N LEU A 149 12.99 -9.80 -5.75
CA LEU A 149 12.74 -9.20 -4.44
C LEU A 149 11.46 -9.75 -3.82
N MET A 150 10.38 -9.80 -4.62
CA MET A 150 9.11 -10.41 -4.21
C MET A 150 9.24 -11.91 -3.90
N GLY A 151 10.11 -12.64 -4.62
CA GLY A 151 10.36 -14.05 -4.41
C GLY A 151 11.11 -14.33 -3.10
N GLU A 152 12.17 -13.56 -2.83
CA GLU A 152 12.95 -13.67 -1.60
C GLU A 152 12.15 -13.25 -0.36
N ALA A 153 11.40 -12.14 -0.42
CA ALA A 153 10.50 -11.73 0.66
C ALA A 153 9.42 -12.80 0.97
N ARG A 154 8.85 -13.45 -0.06
CA ARG A 154 7.91 -14.57 0.12
C ARG A 154 8.55 -15.83 0.69
N ALA A 155 9.84 -16.07 0.43
CA ALA A 155 10.57 -17.21 0.98
C ALA A 155 10.79 -17.05 2.50
N VAL A 156 10.93 -15.82 2.98
CA VAL A 156 10.98 -15.48 4.41
C VAL A 156 9.56 -15.49 5.02
N LEU A 157 8.60 -14.83 4.36
CA LEU A 157 7.25 -14.57 4.89
C LEU A 157 6.18 -15.43 4.20
N LYS A 158 6.21 -16.74 4.45
CA LYS A 158 5.33 -17.76 3.85
C LYS A 158 3.83 -17.39 3.86
N TRP A 159 3.36 -16.72 4.91
CA TRP A 159 1.93 -16.44 5.15
C TRP A 159 1.47 -15.01 4.81
N ALA A 160 2.41 -14.13 4.41
CA ALA A 160 2.10 -12.73 4.13
C ALA A 160 1.22 -12.56 2.88
N ASP A 161 0.44 -11.46 2.86
CA ASP A 161 -0.26 -11.05 1.65
C ASP A 161 0.75 -10.62 0.58
N GLY A 162 0.73 -11.32 -0.55
CA GLY A 162 1.57 -11.02 -1.70
C GLY A 162 1.34 -9.64 -2.31
N LYS A 163 0.20 -8.98 -2.04
CA LYS A 163 -0.05 -7.58 -2.40
C LYS A 163 0.69 -6.62 -1.47
N MET A 164 0.72 -6.91 -0.16
CA MET A 164 1.47 -6.11 0.82
C MET A 164 2.98 -6.18 0.51
N ILE A 165 3.53 -7.38 0.27
CA ILE A 165 4.92 -7.53 -0.20
C ILE A 165 5.17 -6.73 -1.49
N LYS A 166 4.26 -6.76 -2.46
CA LYS A 166 4.43 -6.00 -3.70
C LYS A 166 4.47 -4.50 -3.45
N ASN A 167 3.54 -3.97 -2.67
CA ASN A 167 3.47 -2.54 -2.35
C ASN A 167 4.77 -2.07 -1.68
N GLU A 168 5.29 -2.87 -0.75
CA GLU A 168 6.52 -2.54 -0.01
C GLU A 168 7.77 -2.58 -0.92
N VAL A 169 7.88 -3.61 -1.78
CA VAL A 169 8.93 -3.67 -2.82
C VAL A 169 8.85 -2.44 -3.73
N ASP A 170 7.67 -2.10 -4.24
CA ASP A 170 7.50 -0.94 -5.13
C ASP A 170 7.91 0.38 -4.42
N MET A 171 7.64 0.53 -3.12
CA MET A 171 8.01 1.71 -2.33
C MET A 171 9.50 1.80 -2.02
N GLN A 172 10.12 0.75 -1.46
CA GLN A 172 11.55 0.79 -1.15
C GLN A 172 12.42 0.91 -2.42
N VAL A 173 11.98 0.31 -3.54
CA VAL A 173 12.64 0.49 -4.83
C VAL A 173 12.49 1.94 -5.34
N LEU A 174 11.32 2.57 -5.18
CA LEU A 174 11.14 3.99 -5.49
C LEU A 174 12.02 4.90 -4.61
N HIS A 175 12.12 4.60 -3.30
CA HIS A 175 12.99 5.31 -2.37
C HIS A 175 14.49 5.17 -2.72
N LEU A 176 14.91 3.99 -3.19
CA LEU A 176 16.29 3.71 -3.59
C LEU A 176 16.66 4.32 -4.95
N LEU A 177 15.79 4.20 -5.95
CA LEU A 177 16.10 4.55 -7.33
C LEU A 177 15.64 5.97 -7.72
N GLY A 178 14.73 6.58 -6.97
CA GLY A 178 14.01 7.79 -7.38
C GLY A 178 13.03 7.52 -8.53
N PRO A 179 12.40 8.57 -9.10
CA PRO A 179 11.40 8.41 -10.15
C PRO A 179 11.94 7.71 -11.41
N LYS A 180 11.02 7.09 -12.15
CA LYS A 180 11.27 6.55 -13.50
C LYS A 180 11.59 7.69 -14.46
N LEU A 181 12.73 7.57 -15.14
CA LEU A 181 13.19 8.48 -16.19
C LEU A 181 12.84 7.89 -17.57
N GLU A 182 12.96 8.68 -18.64
CA GLU A 182 12.66 8.22 -20.00
C GLU A 182 13.50 7.00 -20.42
N ALA A 183 14.77 6.96 -20.01
CA ALA A 183 15.66 5.82 -20.22
C ALA A 183 15.20 4.51 -19.52
N ASP A 184 14.38 4.59 -18.47
CA ASP A 184 13.78 3.42 -17.80
C ASP A 184 12.55 2.87 -18.55
N LEU A 185 12.03 3.61 -19.54
CA LEU A 185 10.87 3.23 -20.35
C LEU A 185 11.29 2.56 -21.67
N GLU A 186 12.58 2.62 -22.02
CA GLU A 186 13.14 1.89 -23.15
C GLU A 186 13.13 0.38 -22.88
N LYS A 187 12.87 -0.42 -23.92
CA LYS A 187 12.81 -1.87 -23.77
C LYS A 187 14.21 -2.47 -23.88
N LYS A 188 14.72 -3.07 -22.79
CA LYS A 188 15.86 -4.01 -22.81
C LYS A 188 15.77 -4.93 -24.04
N PHE A 189 16.81 -4.98 -24.87
CA PHE A 189 16.88 -5.93 -25.99
C PHE A 189 16.77 -7.37 -25.47
N LYS A 190 15.66 -8.05 -25.76
CA LYS A 190 15.41 -9.42 -25.31
C LYS A 190 15.82 -10.44 -26.37
N VAL A 191 16.73 -11.35 -25.99
CA VAL A 191 16.71 -12.71 -26.57
C VAL A 191 15.40 -13.37 -26.15
N ALA A 192 14.66 -13.93 -27.11
CA ALA A 192 13.24 -14.19 -26.92
C ALA A 192 12.94 -15.49 -26.16
N LYS A 193 12.01 -15.44 -25.20
CA LYS A 193 11.00 -16.49 -25.04
C LYS A 193 9.71 -16.02 -24.36
N ALA A 194 8.59 -16.48 -24.93
CA ALA A 194 7.21 -16.53 -24.42
C ALA A 194 6.54 -15.24 -23.90
N ARG A 195 5.30 -15.04 -24.36
CA ARG A 195 4.44 -13.87 -24.13
C ARG A 195 3.29 -14.26 -23.21
N LEU A 196 3.00 -13.43 -22.21
CA LEU A 196 1.73 -13.37 -21.49
C LEU A 196 1.25 -11.92 -21.54
N GLU A 197 -0.05 -11.73 -21.69
CA GLU A 197 -0.64 -10.43 -22.03
C GLU A 197 -1.21 -9.74 -20.78
N GLU A 198 -0.84 -8.48 -20.57
CA GLU A 198 -1.50 -7.60 -19.62
C GLU A 198 -2.61 -6.81 -20.32
N THR A 199 -3.80 -6.76 -19.71
CA THR A 199 -4.91 -5.92 -20.14
C THR A 199 -5.07 -4.73 -19.20
N ASP A 200 -4.76 -3.54 -19.70
CA ASP A 200 -5.04 -2.25 -19.06
C ASP A 200 -6.55 -2.00 -18.96
N ARG A 201 -7.00 -1.44 -17.82
CA ARG A 201 -8.29 -0.73 -17.71
C ARG A 201 -8.36 0.13 -16.44
N ARG A 202 -8.34 1.45 -16.64
CA ARG A 202 -8.79 2.46 -15.68
C ARG A 202 -10.33 2.47 -15.59
N THR A 203 -10.88 2.73 -14.40
CA THR A 203 -12.17 3.40 -14.22
C THR A 203 -12.18 4.14 -12.88
N ALA A 204 -12.96 5.22 -12.80
CA ALA A 204 -13.20 6.01 -11.59
C ALA A 204 -14.68 5.93 -11.18
N LYS A 205 -14.97 6.16 -9.90
CA LYS A 205 -15.94 7.16 -9.35
C LYS A 205 -16.69 6.75 -8.07
N ASP A 206 -16.89 7.80 -7.27
CA ASP A 206 -18.02 8.15 -6.39
C ASP A 206 -18.31 7.40 -5.08
N VAL A 207 -18.85 8.19 -4.16
CA VAL A 207 -19.08 7.97 -2.72
C VAL A 207 -20.58 8.15 -2.43
N VAL A 208 -21.12 7.40 -1.46
CA VAL A 208 -22.40 7.71 -0.79
C VAL A 208 -22.23 7.49 0.72
N GLU A 209 -22.92 8.29 1.54
CA GLU A 209 -22.67 8.55 2.97
C GLU A 209 -23.82 8.06 3.89
N ASN A 210 -23.67 8.27 5.22
CA ASN A 210 -24.57 7.98 6.37
C ASN A 210 -24.48 6.53 6.90
N GLY A 211 -24.42 6.18 8.20
CA GLY A 211 -24.41 6.89 9.50
C GLY A 211 -24.58 5.84 10.65
N GLU A 212 -24.46 6.06 11.98
CA GLU A 212 -24.12 7.22 12.84
C GLU A 212 -23.58 6.75 14.23
N THR A 213 -23.00 7.67 15.03
CA THR A 213 -22.75 7.65 16.50
C THR A 213 -22.20 6.42 17.27
N ALA A 214 -21.07 6.62 17.96
CA ALA A 214 -20.91 6.35 19.42
C ALA A 214 -19.68 7.10 19.96
N ASP A 215 -19.77 7.65 21.18
CA ASP A 215 -18.66 8.35 21.84
C ASP A 215 -17.70 7.34 22.50
N GLN A 216 -16.57 7.10 21.85
CA GLN A 216 -15.45 6.32 22.39
C GLN A 216 -14.16 7.09 22.11
N THR A 217 -13.30 7.19 23.12
CA THR A 217 -11.97 7.79 22.98
C THR A 217 -11.12 6.92 22.05
N LEU A 218 -11.07 7.28 20.77
CA LEU A 218 -10.30 6.60 19.74
C LEU A 218 -8.81 6.57 20.11
N SER A 219 -8.10 5.52 19.67
CA SER A 219 -6.65 5.50 19.81
C SER A 219 -6.00 6.64 19.02
N LEU A 220 -4.81 7.09 19.42
CA LEU A 220 -4.09 8.17 18.74
C LEU A 220 -3.91 7.89 17.23
N MET A 221 -3.64 6.64 16.86
CA MET A 221 -3.50 6.21 15.46
C MET A 221 -4.82 6.20 14.68
N GLU A 222 -5.97 6.07 15.34
CA GLU A 222 -7.29 6.20 14.73
C GLU A 222 -7.69 7.66 14.56
N GLN A 223 -7.41 8.50 15.57
CA GLN A 223 -7.61 9.94 15.52
C GLN A 223 -6.76 10.60 14.43
N LEU A 224 -5.55 10.08 14.16
CA LEU A 224 -4.63 10.59 13.15
C LEU A 224 -4.88 10.05 11.72
N ARG A 225 -5.84 9.15 11.49
CA ARG A 225 -6.18 8.73 10.12
C ARG A 225 -6.69 9.93 9.33
N GLY A 226 -6.16 10.15 8.11
CA GLY A 226 -6.55 11.31 7.28
C GLY A 226 -8.06 11.43 7.00
N GLU A 227 -8.80 10.33 7.08
CA GLU A 227 -10.26 10.27 6.97
C GLU A 227 -10.98 10.89 8.18
N ALA A 228 -10.43 10.73 9.40
CA ALA A 228 -10.95 11.36 10.62
C ALA A 228 -10.64 12.86 10.68
N LEU A 229 -9.46 13.27 10.16
CA LEU A 229 -9.00 14.67 10.15
C LEU A 229 -9.48 15.48 8.92
N LYS A 230 -10.25 14.87 8.01
CA LYS A 230 -10.69 15.47 6.73
C LYS A 230 -9.54 16.05 5.89
N PHE A 231 -8.35 15.45 5.97
CA PHE A 231 -7.21 15.86 5.15
C PHE A 231 -7.35 15.37 3.70
N HIS A 232 -6.72 16.09 2.78
CA HIS A 232 -6.71 15.70 1.37
C HIS A 232 -5.85 14.45 1.15
N LYS A 233 -6.18 13.66 0.12
CA LYS A 233 -5.32 12.54 -0.30
C LYS A 233 -4.07 13.07 -1.02
N PRO A 234 -2.94 12.35 -1.04
CA PRO A 234 -1.75 12.74 -1.79
C PRO A 234 -2.08 13.08 -3.26
N GLY A 235 -1.50 14.16 -3.79
CA GLY A 235 -1.82 14.67 -5.12
C GLY A 235 -3.18 15.37 -5.27
N GLU A 236 -4.03 15.40 -4.23
CA GLU A 236 -5.33 16.08 -4.25
C GLU A 236 -5.32 17.46 -3.56
N ASN A 237 -4.14 18.10 -3.46
CA ASN A 237 -3.95 19.38 -2.77
C ASN A 237 -4.91 20.48 -3.28
N TYR A 238 -5.27 20.46 -4.57
CA TYR A 238 -6.23 21.39 -5.19
C TYR A 238 -7.65 21.36 -4.59
N LYS A 239 -7.96 20.41 -3.70
CA LYS A 239 -9.23 20.33 -2.98
C LYS A 239 -9.20 21.06 -1.63
N THR A 240 -8.05 21.52 -1.13
CA THR A 240 -7.98 22.19 0.17
C THR A 240 -8.46 23.66 0.08
N PRO A 241 -9.09 24.20 1.14
CA PRO A 241 -9.45 25.61 1.18
C PRO A 241 -8.24 26.52 0.95
N GLY A 242 -8.40 27.51 0.08
CA GLY A 242 -7.34 28.49 -0.25
C GLY A 242 -6.28 28.03 -1.25
N TYR A 243 -6.34 26.79 -1.77
CA TYR A 243 -5.37 26.32 -2.76
C TYR A 243 -5.55 27.00 -4.12
N VAL A 244 -4.47 27.58 -4.67
CA VAL A 244 -4.50 28.31 -5.95
C VAL A 244 -4.14 27.37 -7.11
N VAL A 245 -5.11 27.11 -7.99
CA VAL A 245 -4.90 26.30 -9.20
C VAL A 245 -4.39 27.19 -10.34
N THR A 246 -3.07 27.22 -10.51
CA THR A 246 -2.38 27.77 -11.69
C THR A 246 -2.46 26.81 -12.90
N PRO A 247 -2.17 27.27 -14.15
CA PRO A 247 -2.11 26.41 -15.34
C PRO A 247 -1.12 25.23 -15.24
N HIS A 248 -0.11 25.30 -14.36
CA HIS A 248 0.90 24.25 -14.21
C HIS A 248 0.55 23.22 -13.11
N THR A 249 -0.46 23.50 -12.28
CA THR A 249 -0.78 22.74 -11.05
C THR A 249 -0.93 21.24 -11.29
N MET A 250 -1.70 20.84 -12.30
CA MET A 250 -1.96 19.41 -12.55
C MET A 250 -0.71 18.67 -13.06
N ASN A 251 0.22 19.36 -13.73
CA ASN A 251 1.49 18.78 -14.13
C ASN A 251 2.44 18.64 -12.92
N LEU A 252 2.50 19.67 -12.06
CA LEU A 252 3.29 19.62 -10.81
C LEU A 252 2.80 18.52 -9.87
N LEU A 253 1.48 18.34 -9.73
CA LEU A 253 0.90 17.26 -8.93
C LEU A 253 1.17 15.87 -9.54
N LYS A 254 1.17 15.75 -10.87
CA LYS A 254 1.59 14.52 -11.55
C LYS A 254 3.06 14.18 -11.24
N GLN A 255 3.97 15.14 -11.37
CA GLN A 255 5.39 14.97 -11.04
C GLN A 255 5.59 14.61 -9.56
N HIS A 256 4.86 15.26 -8.65
CA HIS A 256 4.85 14.93 -7.22
C HIS A 256 4.44 13.47 -6.98
N LEU A 257 3.40 12.97 -7.65
CA LEU A 257 2.98 11.56 -7.53
C LEU A 257 4.00 10.59 -8.15
N GLU A 258 4.67 10.98 -9.23
CA GLU A 258 5.75 10.19 -9.85
C GLU A 258 7.00 10.08 -8.95
N ILE A 259 7.26 11.09 -8.11
CA ILE A 259 8.34 11.09 -7.12
C ILE A 259 7.95 10.34 -5.83
N THR A 260 6.69 10.45 -5.37
CA THR A 260 6.26 9.99 -4.04
C THR A 260 5.46 8.69 -4.02
N GLY A 261 5.04 8.17 -5.17
CA GLY A 261 4.21 6.95 -5.26
C GLY A 261 2.75 7.13 -4.81
N GLY A 262 2.38 8.30 -4.26
CA GLY A 262 0.99 8.66 -3.97
C GLY A 262 0.32 7.92 -2.80
N GLN A 263 1.09 7.35 -1.87
CA GLN A 263 0.52 6.54 -0.78
C GLN A 263 -0.19 7.36 0.30
N ALA A 264 -1.43 6.97 0.63
CA ALA A 264 -2.20 7.54 1.73
C ALA A 264 -1.96 6.75 3.04
N ASN A 265 -1.57 7.45 4.10
CA ASN A 265 -1.47 6.97 5.49
C ASN A 265 -0.43 5.86 5.81
N ASN A 266 0.40 5.44 4.86
CA ASN A 266 1.72 4.82 5.12
C ASN A 266 2.83 5.86 4.85
N GLY A 267 2.74 7.00 5.55
CA GLY A 267 3.57 8.18 5.28
C GLY A 267 4.93 8.13 5.96
N ILE A 268 5.94 8.67 5.28
CA ILE A 268 7.28 8.91 5.83
C ILE A 268 7.37 10.27 6.54
N CYS A 269 8.11 10.34 7.64
CA CYS A 269 8.42 11.59 8.35
C CYS A 269 9.91 11.92 8.23
N PHE A 270 10.22 13.14 7.78
CA PHE A 270 11.59 13.67 7.76
C PHE A 270 11.85 14.45 9.05
N LEU A 271 12.93 14.14 9.75
CA LEU A 271 13.45 15.01 10.81
C LEU A 271 14.36 16.04 10.13
N ARG A 272 13.80 17.18 9.75
CA ARG A 272 14.55 18.28 9.13
C ARG A 272 14.93 19.31 10.18
N PHE A 273 16.22 19.42 10.48
CA PHE A 273 16.76 20.48 11.33
C PHE A 273 16.69 21.84 10.62
N ASP A 274 16.42 22.90 11.38
CA ASP A 274 16.37 24.29 10.88
C ASP A 274 17.65 25.03 11.26
N ASP A 275 18.71 24.76 10.50
CA ASP A 275 20.04 25.36 10.61
C ASP A 275 20.20 26.59 9.70
N THR A 276 19.10 27.32 9.43
CA THR A 276 19.13 28.53 8.60
C THR A 276 19.92 29.68 9.21
N ASN A 277 20.13 29.69 10.53
CA ASN A 277 20.97 30.64 11.23
C ASN A 277 22.37 30.04 11.49
N PRO A 278 23.49 30.62 11.00
CA PRO A 278 24.85 30.09 11.17
C PRO A 278 25.42 30.24 12.60
N GLU A 279 24.57 30.35 13.62
CA GLU A 279 24.98 30.28 15.01
C GLU A 279 25.49 28.88 15.38
N LYS A 280 26.33 28.81 16.42
CA LYS A 280 26.85 27.53 16.91
C LYS A 280 25.76 26.76 17.64
N GLU A 281 24.96 25.99 16.90
CA GLU A 281 24.08 25.00 17.50
C GLU A 281 24.92 24.03 18.34
N GLU A 282 24.66 23.98 19.64
CA GLU A 282 25.41 23.10 20.53
C GLU A 282 24.97 21.65 20.28
N ALA A 283 25.92 20.77 19.95
CA ALA A 283 25.65 19.37 19.61
C ALA A 283 24.78 18.60 20.64
N LYS A 284 24.75 19.06 21.90
CA LYS A 284 23.87 18.55 22.97
C LYS A 284 22.38 18.68 22.64
N PHE A 285 21.97 19.72 21.89
CA PHE A 285 20.58 19.93 21.50
C PHE A 285 20.21 19.03 20.32
N PHE A 286 21.10 18.90 19.33
CA PHE A 286 20.94 17.96 18.23
C PHE A 286 20.72 16.52 18.73
N THR A 287 21.59 16.03 19.63
CA THR A 287 21.43 14.69 20.20
C THR A 287 20.15 14.57 21.02
N ALA A 288 19.85 15.55 21.89
CA ALA A 288 18.64 15.52 22.70
C ALA A 288 17.34 15.51 21.87
N ILE A 289 17.29 16.19 20.72
CA ILE A 289 16.13 16.16 19.81
C ILE A 289 15.98 14.76 19.20
N CYS A 290 17.07 14.17 18.69
CA CYS A 290 17.06 12.79 18.18
C CYS A 290 16.63 11.77 19.25
N ASP A 291 17.18 11.89 20.47
CA ASP A 291 16.86 11.02 21.60
C ASP A 291 15.39 11.15 22.02
N MET A 292 14.81 12.36 22.02
CA MET A 292 13.40 12.58 22.35
C MET A 292 12.43 12.05 21.28
N VAL A 293 12.78 12.18 19.99
CA VAL A 293 11.99 11.59 18.90
C VAL A 293 11.96 10.06 19.02
N ALA A 294 13.12 9.44 19.27
CA ALA A 294 13.22 8.00 19.49
C ALA A 294 12.53 7.55 20.80
N TRP A 295 12.64 8.31 21.88
CA TRP A 295 12.01 8.02 23.17
C TRP A 295 10.48 8.04 23.10
N LEU A 296 9.90 8.90 22.25
CA LEU A 296 8.46 8.92 21.96
C LEU A 296 8.01 7.79 21.00
N GLY A 297 8.93 6.90 20.58
CA GLY A 297 8.62 5.76 19.72
C GLY A 297 8.55 6.08 18.22
N TYR A 298 9.08 7.21 17.79
CA TYR A 298 9.13 7.60 16.38
C TYR A 298 10.53 7.43 15.78
N THR A 299 10.61 6.89 14.57
CA THR A 299 11.85 6.78 13.79
C THR A 299 11.73 7.68 12.56
N PRO A 300 12.61 8.68 12.39
CA PRO A 300 12.66 9.47 11.15
C PRO A 300 13.04 8.59 9.95
N TYR A 301 12.32 8.70 8.84
CA TYR A 301 12.69 8.04 7.58
C TYR A 301 14.04 8.56 7.05
N LYS A 302 14.30 9.85 7.25
CA LYS A 302 15.59 10.48 6.96
C LYS A 302 15.77 11.73 7.83
N VAL A 303 17.00 11.95 8.28
CA VAL A 303 17.43 13.21 8.87
C VAL A 303 18.00 14.09 7.76
N THR A 304 17.54 15.34 7.67
CA THR A 304 18.04 16.34 6.72
C THR A 304 18.20 17.70 7.41
N TYR A 305 18.83 18.65 6.73
CA TYR A 305 19.09 20.00 7.22
C TYR A 305 18.46 21.02 6.29
N ALA A 306 18.25 22.26 6.74
CA ALA A 306 17.84 23.34 5.85
C ALA A 306 19.01 23.76 4.94
N SER A 307 20.25 23.65 5.43
CA SER A 307 21.48 23.89 4.67
C SER A 307 21.66 22.98 3.45
N ASP A 308 21.16 21.73 3.48
CA ASP A 308 21.14 20.79 2.35
C ASP A 308 20.48 21.40 1.08
N TYR A 309 19.65 22.43 1.26
CA TYR A 309 18.86 23.07 0.20
C TYR A 309 19.32 24.50 -0.14
N PHE A 310 20.40 25.03 0.46
CA PHE A 310 20.83 26.42 0.25
C PHE A 310 21.09 26.78 -1.22
N ASP A 311 21.73 25.91 -2.01
CA ASP A 311 21.95 26.14 -3.44
C ASP A 311 20.62 26.27 -4.21
N GLN A 312 19.64 25.43 -3.89
CA GLN A 312 18.32 25.45 -4.53
C GLN A 312 17.49 26.66 -4.09
N LEU A 313 17.57 27.04 -2.82
CA LEU A 313 16.94 28.23 -2.26
C LEU A 313 17.51 29.51 -2.89
N TYR A 314 18.84 29.59 -3.04
CA TYR A 314 19.50 30.70 -3.73
C TYR A 314 19.09 30.77 -5.21
N ALA A 315 19.07 29.64 -5.92
CA ALA A 315 18.61 29.59 -7.31
C ALA A 315 17.16 30.08 -7.47
N TRP A 316 16.26 29.73 -6.53
CA TRP A 316 14.89 30.25 -6.51
C TRP A 316 14.81 31.73 -6.13
N ALA A 317 15.66 32.24 -5.22
CA ALA A 317 15.72 33.66 -4.89
C ALA A 317 16.12 34.51 -6.12
N VAL A 318 17.10 34.04 -6.91
CA VAL A 318 17.48 34.68 -8.18
C VAL A 318 16.33 34.63 -9.20
N GLU A 319 15.58 33.53 -9.25
CA GLU A 319 14.40 33.41 -10.12
C GLU A 319 13.26 34.35 -9.71
N LEU A 320 13.04 34.59 -8.42
CA LEU A 320 12.09 35.59 -7.93
C LEU A 320 12.47 37.01 -8.39
N ILE A 321 13.76 37.35 -8.36
CA ILE A 321 14.26 38.64 -8.88
C ILE A 321 14.00 38.76 -10.39
N ARG A 322 14.29 37.71 -11.18
CA ARG A 322 14.02 37.69 -12.63
C ARG A 322 12.53 37.85 -12.97
N ARG A 323 11.64 37.38 -12.10
CA ARG A 323 10.18 37.52 -12.23
C ARG A 323 9.64 38.86 -11.72
N GLY A 324 10.49 39.74 -11.19
CA GLY A 324 10.07 41.01 -10.57
C GLY A 324 9.32 40.84 -9.25
N LEU A 325 9.46 39.68 -8.59
CA LEU A 325 8.79 39.33 -7.33
C LEU A 325 9.70 39.50 -6.10
N ALA A 326 10.97 39.86 -6.30
CA ALA A 326 11.92 40.18 -5.24
C ALA A 326 12.85 41.31 -5.68
N TYR A 327 13.36 42.06 -4.69
CA TYR A 327 14.33 43.14 -4.88
C TYR A 327 15.32 43.15 -3.71
N VAL A 328 16.48 43.78 -3.90
CA VAL A 328 17.43 44.03 -2.81
C VAL A 328 16.99 45.28 -2.06
N CYS A 329 16.62 45.13 -0.79
CA CYS A 329 16.32 46.25 0.08
C CYS A 329 17.59 46.74 0.80
N HIS A 330 17.73 48.06 0.94
CA HIS A 330 18.82 48.69 1.68
C HIS A 330 18.36 49.29 3.02
N GLN A 331 17.09 49.12 3.38
CA GLN A 331 16.53 49.62 4.64
C GLN A 331 17.01 48.79 5.83
N ARG A 332 17.23 49.45 6.96
CA ARG A 332 17.47 48.80 8.26
C ARG A 332 16.16 48.34 8.90
N GLY A 333 16.24 47.42 9.87
CA GLY A 333 15.05 46.86 10.56
C GLY A 333 14.14 47.90 11.22
N GLU A 334 14.69 49.05 11.63
CA GLU A 334 13.93 50.17 12.19
C GLU A 334 13.15 50.96 11.12
N GLU A 335 13.71 51.07 9.92
CA GLU A 335 13.15 51.82 8.77
C GLU A 335 12.01 51.04 8.08
N LEU A 336 11.99 49.71 8.21
CA LEU A 336 10.93 48.84 7.68
C LEU A 336 9.56 49.02 8.34
N LYS A 337 9.48 49.68 9.51
CA LYS A 337 8.21 49.86 10.24
C LYS A 337 7.25 50.87 9.59
N GLY A 338 7.73 51.63 8.60
CA GLY A 338 6.95 52.60 7.84
C GLY A 338 6.72 53.93 8.59
N HIS A 339 6.76 55.02 7.83
CA HIS A 339 6.24 56.30 8.31
C HIS A 339 4.71 56.29 8.14
N ASN A 340 3.97 56.15 9.24
CA ASN A 340 2.53 56.43 9.23
C ASN A 340 2.33 57.92 8.95
N THR A 341 2.03 58.28 7.70
CA THR A 341 1.41 59.57 7.37
C THR A 341 -0.03 59.53 7.87
N LEU A 342 -0.35 60.46 8.77
CA LEU A 342 -1.68 60.70 9.36
C LEU A 342 -2.79 60.90 8.30
#